data_AF-A0A258F144-F1
#
_entry.id   AF-A0A258F144-F1
#
_cell.length_a   1.000
_cell.length_b   1.000
_cell.length_c   1.000
_cell.angle_alpha   90.00
_cell.angle_beta   90.00
_cell.angle_gamma   90.00
#
_symmetry.space_group_name_H-M   'P 1'
#
loop_
_entity.id
_entity.type
_entity.pdbx_description
1 polymer ?
#
loop_
_entity_poly.entity_id
_entity_poly.type
_entity_poly.pdbx_seq_one_letter_code
_entity_poly.pdbx_strand_id
1 'polypeptide(L)'
;MGVTGRFAAAFAVIIGCGPALAQDVALIAREGGIVLSGKLQGYDGEYYRIETAYGMLTVDGQGVICDGPACPDLSAPRAVIRLVGEGGPGLTLLPPLFQAFADHRGLIYQPISRTPYRATILDPETRKPLAEISFDSLPPEAAASALAEETADLKLGFLTDADFASQALATDALVAIVAPDNPTPEISTTDMAQVLSGAVQNWAEVGGPDMPIVLHALQPEVEMQMAIASRLGAPMATATLHPDQTALAEAVARDPFAIAITGRASILPARRIPLTDSCGFPLLPSTLAVKAEDYPLSLPVYLLSPQRRLPLMTREFLEFLRTPAAQSAIAATGYVDRSATRQPMTADGLRLINAIQGAGEDVTLQDLQRLVDLMDGADRLSLTFRFEDGSSTLTATSQENLADLALLIASGQFRNERMVLAGFSDGSGAAAANLALSVERAARVAQALTAAAPDLDPETLPAITGFGEALPMACDETAIGRQLNRRVELWLVPDFTAPPATSQTP
;
A
#
# COMPACT_ATOMS: atom_id res chain seq x y z
N MET A 1 -18.43 -15.39 81.35
CA MET A 1 -17.02 -15.74 81.08
C MET A 1 -16.99 -17.17 80.56
N GLY A 2 -16.84 -17.34 79.25
CA GLY A 2 -16.87 -18.67 78.63
C GLY A 2 -16.20 -18.56 77.26
N VAL A 3 -14.94 -19.00 77.22
CA VAL A 3 -14.08 -18.97 76.04
C VAL A 3 -14.47 -20.10 75.11
N THR A 4 -14.73 -19.76 73.85
CA THR A 4 -15.02 -20.66 72.74
C THR A 4 -13.72 -21.17 72.12
N GLY A 5 -13.51 -22.50 72.09
CA GLY A 5 -12.50 -23.16 71.28
C GLY A 5 -13.17 -24.00 70.19
N ARG A 6 -13.03 -23.59 68.92
CA ARG A 6 -13.50 -24.33 67.74
C ARG A 6 -12.37 -25.23 67.24
N PHE A 7 -12.61 -26.54 67.18
CA PHE A 7 -11.75 -27.48 66.47
C PHE A 7 -12.06 -27.43 64.97
N ALA A 8 -11.04 -27.12 64.16
CA ALA A 8 -11.08 -27.20 62.71
C ALA A 8 -10.67 -28.61 62.26
N ALA A 9 -11.53 -29.28 61.50
CA ALA A 9 -11.21 -30.54 60.84
C ALA A 9 -10.43 -30.26 59.55
N ALA A 10 -9.20 -30.77 59.48
CA ALA A 10 -8.39 -30.75 58.27
C ALA A 10 -8.85 -31.87 57.32
N PHE A 11 -9.40 -31.50 56.16
CA PHE A 11 -9.58 -32.40 55.02
C PHE A 11 -8.44 -32.14 54.04
N ALA A 12 -7.48 -33.08 53.99
CA ALA A 12 -6.42 -33.07 53.00
C ALA A 12 -7.00 -33.51 51.64
N VAL A 13 -7.06 -32.59 50.68
CA VAL A 13 -7.35 -32.92 49.27
C VAL A 13 -6.04 -33.42 48.66
N ILE A 14 -5.96 -34.73 48.41
CA ILE A 14 -4.89 -35.33 47.61
C ILE A 14 -5.15 -34.95 46.16
N ILE A 15 -4.41 -33.97 45.65
CA ILE A 15 -4.34 -33.66 44.22
C ILE A 15 -3.49 -34.77 43.58
N GLY A 16 -4.15 -35.74 42.94
CA GLY A 16 -3.49 -36.71 42.09
C GLY A 16 -3.01 -36.04 40.81
N CYS A 17 -1.72 -35.70 40.72
CA CYS A 17 -1.06 -35.51 39.43
C CYS A 17 -0.96 -36.88 38.73
N GLY A 18 -1.94 -37.19 37.87
CA GLY A 18 -1.78 -38.24 36.88
C GLY A 18 -0.77 -37.77 35.81
N PRO A 19 0.10 -38.65 35.30
CA PRO A 19 0.95 -38.30 34.16
C PRO A 19 0.06 -37.96 32.96
N ALA A 20 0.37 -36.87 32.25
CA ALA A 20 -0.19 -36.65 30.92
C ALA A 20 0.22 -37.83 30.05
N LEU A 21 -0.73 -38.71 29.73
CA LEU A 21 -0.50 -39.83 28.83
C LEU A 21 -0.27 -39.25 27.44
N ALA A 22 0.97 -39.29 26.96
CA ALA A 22 1.25 -39.18 25.54
C ALA A 22 0.61 -40.39 24.85
N GLN A 23 -0.44 -40.15 24.06
CA GLN A 23 -1.25 -41.18 23.41
C GLN A 23 -0.85 -41.31 21.93
N ASP A 24 -0.98 -42.52 21.39
CA ASP A 24 -0.52 -42.89 20.05
C ASP A 24 -1.44 -42.34 18.95
N VAL A 25 -0.86 -42.00 17.79
CA VAL A 25 -1.53 -41.57 16.56
C VAL A 25 -1.01 -42.34 15.35
N ALA A 26 -1.88 -42.54 14.36
CA ALA A 26 -1.54 -43.07 13.05
C ALA A 26 -1.89 -42.03 11.97
N LEU A 27 -0.88 -41.59 11.21
CA LEU A 27 -1.07 -40.73 10.04
C LEU A 27 -1.12 -41.60 8.79
N ILE A 28 -2.27 -41.63 8.13
CA ILE A 28 -2.54 -42.47 6.95
C ILE A 28 -2.50 -41.58 5.72
N ALA A 29 -1.65 -41.86 4.74
CA ALA A 29 -1.60 -41.10 3.49
C ALA A 29 -2.94 -41.19 2.74
N ARG A 30 -3.47 -40.04 2.26
CA ARG A 30 -4.76 -39.96 1.56
C ARG A 30 -4.78 -40.75 0.25
N GLU A 31 -3.65 -40.80 -0.45
CA GLU A 31 -3.50 -41.55 -1.71
C GLU A 31 -3.27 -43.06 -1.48
N GLY A 32 -3.24 -43.49 -0.21
CA GLY A 32 -3.00 -44.86 0.19
C GLY A 32 -1.52 -45.25 0.14
N GLY A 33 -1.17 -46.31 0.87
CA GLY A 33 0.13 -46.98 0.76
C GLY A 33 1.16 -46.69 1.86
N ILE A 34 0.96 -45.67 2.70
CA ILE A 34 1.88 -45.35 3.81
C ILE A 34 1.09 -45.04 5.08
N VAL A 35 1.43 -45.72 6.17
CA VAL A 35 0.91 -45.46 7.52
C VAL A 35 2.10 -45.17 8.43
N LEU A 36 2.08 -43.99 9.04
CA LEU A 36 3.10 -43.56 10.00
C LEU A 36 2.48 -43.59 11.40
N SER A 37 2.95 -44.50 12.25
CA SER A 37 2.49 -44.61 13.64
C SER A 37 3.53 -44.08 14.61
N GLY A 38 3.08 -43.34 15.63
CA GLY A 38 3.96 -42.75 16.63
C GLY A 38 3.20 -41.98 17.70
N LYS A 39 3.93 -41.31 18.58
CA LYS A 39 3.35 -40.41 19.59
C LYS A 39 3.22 -39.00 19.04
N LEU A 40 2.04 -38.39 19.17
CA LEU A 40 1.84 -37.01 18.76
C LEU A 40 2.57 -36.07 19.73
N GLN A 41 3.50 -35.28 19.20
CA GLN A 41 4.23 -34.26 19.95
C GLN A 41 3.60 -32.87 19.76
N GLY A 42 2.91 -32.65 18.64
CA GLY A 42 2.13 -31.42 18.41
C GLY A 42 1.55 -31.34 17.00
N TYR A 43 0.57 -30.45 16.83
CA TYR A 43 -0.04 -30.10 15.54
C TYR A 43 -0.17 -28.57 15.46
N ASP A 44 0.34 -27.95 14.40
CA ASP A 44 0.38 -26.49 14.24
C ASP A 44 -0.70 -25.94 13.29
N GLY A 45 -1.65 -26.79 12.86
CA GLY A 45 -2.68 -26.44 11.89
C GLY A 45 -2.35 -26.85 10.45
N GLU A 46 -1.10 -27.21 10.16
CA GLU A 46 -0.66 -27.67 8.84
C GLU A 46 0.22 -28.93 8.91
N TYR A 47 1.03 -29.08 9.96
CA TYR A 47 1.94 -30.22 10.12
C TYR A 47 1.72 -30.95 11.44
N TYR A 48 1.74 -32.28 11.36
CA TYR A 48 1.85 -33.18 12.50
C TYR A 48 3.32 -33.41 12.84
N ARG A 49 3.69 -33.18 14.10
CA ARG A 49 4.98 -33.62 14.65
C ARG A 49 4.75 -34.91 15.43
N ILE A 50 5.27 -36.02 14.92
CA ILE A 50 5.12 -37.34 15.53
C ILE A 50 6.49 -37.94 15.87
N GLU A 51 6.61 -38.54 17.05
CA GLU A 51 7.76 -39.34 17.44
C GLU A 51 7.51 -40.78 17.00
N THR A 52 8.26 -41.25 16.00
CA THR A 52 8.14 -42.60 15.46
C THR A 52 9.31 -43.48 15.90
N ALA A 53 9.26 -44.77 15.61
CA ALA A 53 10.38 -45.69 15.82
C ALA A 53 11.66 -45.30 15.05
N TYR A 54 11.54 -44.44 14.03
CA TYR A 54 12.65 -43.93 13.22
C TYR A 54 13.12 -42.53 13.65
N GLY A 55 12.56 -42.00 14.75
CA GLY A 55 12.82 -40.65 15.25
C GLY A 55 11.67 -39.69 14.96
N MET A 56 11.94 -38.40 15.16
CA MET A 56 10.98 -37.32 14.97
C MET A 56 10.69 -37.08 13.49
N LEU A 57 9.42 -37.16 13.11
CA LEU A 57 8.95 -36.85 11.77
C LEU A 57 7.96 -35.68 11.81
N THR A 58 8.06 -34.81 10.80
CA THR A 58 7.10 -33.73 10.54
C THR A 58 6.37 -34.06 9.25
N VAL A 59 5.04 -34.17 9.31
CA VAL A 59 4.21 -34.69 8.23
C VAL A 59 3.13 -33.67 7.89
N ASP A 60 2.94 -33.38 6.61
CA ASP A 60 1.90 -32.46 6.13
C ASP A 60 0.50 -33.04 6.39
N GLY A 61 -0.30 -32.30 7.15
CA GLY A 61 -1.67 -32.64 7.53
C GLY A 61 -2.66 -32.61 6.38
N GLN A 62 -2.37 -31.91 5.27
CA GLN A 62 -3.20 -32.00 4.07
C GLN A 62 -3.09 -33.38 3.40
N GLY A 63 -1.91 -34.00 3.46
CA GLY A 63 -1.61 -35.28 2.81
C GLY A 63 -2.04 -36.52 3.60
N VAL A 64 -2.43 -36.37 4.87
CA VAL A 64 -2.70 -37.50 5.77
C VAL A 64 -4.03 -37.38 6.52
N ILE A 65 -4.58 -38.53 6.90
CA ILE A 65 -5.70 -38.65 7.83
C ILE A 65 -5.12 -39.09 9.17
N CYS A 66 -5.33 -38.30 10.21
CA CYS A 66 -4.95 -38.67 11.57
C CYS A 66 -6.03 -39.58 12.16
N ASP A 67 -5.65 -40.78 12.57
CA ASP A 67 -6.47 -41.71 13.32
C ASP A 67 -5.84 -42.02 14.69
N GLY A 68 -6.64 -42.01 15.75
CA GLY A 68 -6.20 -42.25 17.12
C GLY A 68 -6.73 -41.25 18.15
N PRO A 69 -6.66 -41.59 19.44
CA PRO A 69 -7.25 -40.80 20.54
C PRO A 69 -6.52 -39.47 20.81
N ALA A 70 -5.27 -39.34 20.37
CA ALA A 70 -4.52 -38.08 20.41
C ALA A 70 -4.69 -37.22 19.14
N CYS A 71 -5.43 -37.69 18.14
CA CYS A 71 -5.68 -36.86 16.97
C CYS A 71 -6.49 -35.62 17.38
N PRO A 72 -5.99 -34.42 17.10
CA PRO A 72 -6.76 -33.21 17.34
C PRO A 72 -8.08 -33.31 16.56
N ASP A 73 -9.18 -32.95 17.20
CA ASP A 73 -10.51 -32.96 16.61
C ASP A 73 -10.44 -32.22 15.26
N LEU A 74 -10.60 -32.94 14.14
CA LEU A 74 -10.40 -32.45 12.77
C LEU A 74 -11.47 -31.43 12.34
N SER A 75 -12.13 -30.74 13.27
CA SER A 75 -12.51 -29.37 12.97
C SER A 75 -11.19 -28.61 12.84
N ALA A 76 -10.75 -28.36 11.60
CA ALA A 76 -9.63 -27.45 11.35
C ALA A 76 -9.75 -26.28 12.33
N PRO A 77 -8.74 -26.03 13.18
CA PRO A 77 -8.85 -25.01 14.21
C PRO A 77 -9.31 -23.72 13.54
N ARG A 78 -10.40 -23.13 14.05
CA ARG A 78 -10.96 -21.89 13.49
C ARG A 78 -9.82 -20.89 13.37
N ALA A 79 -9.54 -20.43 12.15
CA ALA A 79 -8.47 -19.47 11.96
C ALA A 79 -8.88 -18.17 12.66
N VAL A 80 -8.07 -17.71 13.61
CA VAL A 80 -8.30 -16.40 14.24
C VAL A 80 -7.37 -15.42 13.56
N ILE A 81 -7.92 -14.36 12.99
CA ILE A 81 -7.17 -13.29 12.30
C ILE A 81 -7.36 -12.00 13.11
N ARG A 82 -6.31 -11.61 13.84
CA ARG A 82 -6.34 -10.43 14.72
C ARG A 82 -5.57 -9.28 14.09
N LEU A 83 -6.28 -8.19 13.79
CA LEU A 83 -5.70 -6.98 13.25
C LEU A 83 -5.79 -5.84 14.27
N VAL A 84 -4.79 -4.98 14.28
CA VAL A 84 -4.75 -3.78 15.11
C VAL A 84 -4.22 -2.59 14.31
N GLY A 85 -4.38 -1.37 14.84
CA GLY A 85 -3.70 -0.19 14.32
C GLY A 85 -4.64 0.98 14.08
N GLU A 86 -4.41 1.74 13.01
CA GLU A 86 -5.10 3.01 12.79
C GLU A 86 -6.58 2.83 12.41
N GLY A 87 -7.48 3.40 13.22
CA GLY A 87 -8.92 3.22 13.10
C GLY A 87 -9.52 3.66 11.77
N GLY A 88 -9.15 4.85 11.26
CA GLY A 88 -9.68 5.42 10.02
C GLY A 88 -9.56 4.49 8.80
N PRO A 89 -8.32 4.19 8.35
CA PRO A 89 -8.10 3.25 7.25
C PRO A 89 -8.51 1.81 7.61
N GLY A 90 -8.30 1.34 8.85
CA GLY A 90 -8.64 -0.02 9.25
C GLY A 90 -10.15 -0.33 9.16
N LEU A 91 -11.00 0.57 9.66
CA LEU A 91 -12.46 0.41 9.60
C LEU A 91 -13.04 0.60 8.19
N THR A 92 -12.30 1.28 7.31
CA THR A 92 -12.71 1.58 5.94
C THR A 92 -12.28 0.49 4.95
N LEU A 93 -11.03 0.02 5.05
CA LEU A 93 -10.43 -0.93 4.10
C LEU A 93 -10.73 -2.39 4.45
N LEU A 94 -10.68 -2.78 5.73
CA LEU A 94 -10.72 -4.20 6.10
C LEU A 94 -12.07 -4.88 5.81
N PRO A 95 -13.25 -4.30 6.13
CA PRO A 95 -14.52 -4.97 5.84
C PRO A 95 -14.73 -5.35 4.37
N PRO A 96 -14.59 -4.43 3.38
CA PRO A 96 -14.75 -4.80 1.97
C PRO A 96 -13.65 -5.74 1.47
N LEU A 97 -12.42 -5.65 2.01
CA LEU A 97 -11.35 -6.59 1.67
C LEU A 97 -11.66 -8.02 2.13
N PHE A 98 -12.15 -8.21 3.36
CA PHE A 98 -12.53 -9.54 3.84
C PHE A 98 -13.77 -10.10 3.14
N GLN A 99 -14.73 -9.25 2.79
CA GLN A 99 -15.84 -9.62 1.93
C GLN A 99 -15.33 -10.14 0.57
N ALA A 100 -14.49 -9.35 -0.12
CA ALA A 100 -13.94 -9.72 -1.41
C ALA A 100 -13.05 -10.98 -1.35
N PHE A 101 -12.31 -11.17 -0.25
CA PHE A 101 -11.54 -12.38 0.01
C PHE A 101 -12.43 -13.62 0.12
N ALA A 102 -13.51 -13.54 0.90
CA ALA A 102 -14.46 -14.64 1.03
C ALA A 102 -15.12 -14.96 -0.31
N ASP A 103 -15.56 -13.93 -1.06
CA ASP A 103 -16.18 -14.10 -2.38
C ASP A 103 -15.20 -14.75 -3.37
N HIS A 104 -13.94 -14.32 -3.39
CA HIS A 104 -12.88 -14.90 -4.23
C HIS A 104 -12.63 -16.38 -3.93
N ARG A 105 -12.81 -16.78 -2.66
CA ARG A 105 -12.66 -18.16 -2.18
C ARG A 105 -13.96 -18.98 -2.27
N GLY A 106 -15.08 -18.39 -2.70
CA GLY A 106 -16.40 -19.05 -2.67
C GLY A 106 -16.93 -19.33 -1.26
N LEU A 107 -16.49 -18.54 -0.27
CA LEU A 107 -16.89 -18.65 1.13
C LEU A 107 -17.95 -17.60 1.49
N ILE A 108 -18.58 -17.75 2.66
CA ILE A 108 -19.56 -16.79 3.15
C ILE A 108 -18.89 -15.83 4.13
N TYR A 109 -18.86 -14.54 3.82
CA TYR A 109 -18.53 -13.49 4.78
C TYR A 109 -19.77 -13.10 5.60
N GLN A 110 -19.62 -13.04 6.92
CA GLN A 110 -20.66 -12.61 7.84
C GLN A 110 -20.13 -11.54 8.80
N PRO A 111 -20.50 -10.26 8.63
CA PRO A 111 -20.14 -9.21 9.57
C PRO A 111 -20.91 -9.37 10.89
N ILE A 112 -20.25 -9.12 12.02
CA ILE A 112 -20.84 -9.21 13.37
C ILE A 112 -21.03 -7.80 13.95
N SER A 113 -19.96 -7.00 13.98
CA SER A 113 -19.98 -5.62 14.48
C SER A 113 -18.99 -4.75 13.71
N ARG A 114 -19.28 -3.43 13.62
CA ARG A 114 -18.38 -2.47 12.97
C ARG A 114 -17.39 -1.82 13.93
N THR A 115 -17.77 -1.60 15.19
CA THR A 115 -16.91 -0.97 16.19
C THR A 115 -17.16 -1.59 17.57
N PRO A 116 -16.21 -2.37 18.12
CA PRO A 116 -15.00 -2.85 17.46
C PRO A 116 -15.36 -3.74 16.25
N TYR A 117 -14.51 -3.81 15.23
CA TYR A 117 -14.83 -4.57 14.02
C TYR A 117 -14.67 -6.06 14.28
N ARG A 118 -15.72 -6.83 14.01
CA ARG A 118 -15.74 -8.30 14.14
C ARG A 118 -16.49 -8.91 12.97
N ALA A 119 -15.98 -10.01 12.43
CA ALA A 119 -16.63 -10.76 11.36
C ALA A 119 -16.23 -12.24 11.42
N THR A 120 -16.98 -13.08 10.72
CA THR A 120 -16.68 -14.50 10.52
C THR A 120 -16.70 -14.86 9.05
N ILE A 121 -15.86 -15.83 8.66
CA ILE A 121 -15.94 -16.50 7.37
C ILE A 121 -16.47 -17.91 7.61
N LEU A 122 -17.50 -18.30 6.87
CA LEU A 122 -18.16 -19.59 6.99
C LEU A 122 -17.99 -20.44 5.73
N ASP A 123 -18.02 -21.74 5.93
CA ASP A 123 -18.16 -22.73 4.88
C ASP A 123 -19.56 -22.62 4.21
N PRO A 124 -19.65 -22.59 2.87
CA PRO A 124 -20.92 -22.35 2.17
C PRO A 124 -21.95 -23.48 2.35
N GLU A 125 -21.50 -24.72 2.50
CA GLU A 125 -22.37 -25.90 2.59
C GLU A 125 -22.81 -26.17 4.04
N THR A 126 -21.83 -26.24 4.94
CA THR A 126 -22.03 -26.64 6.33
C THR A 126 -22.37 -25.47 7.26
N ARG A 127 -22.15 -24.23 6.81
CA ARG A 127 -22.24 -23.00 7.62
C ARG A 127 -21.32 -22.99 8.84
N LYS A 128 -20.35 -23.90 8.91
CA LYS A 128 -19.38 -23.93 10.01
C LYS A 128 -18.42 -22.74 9.88
N PRO A 129 -18.07 -22.06 10.98
CA PRO A 129 -17.08 -20.99 10.96
C PRO A 129 -15.70 -21.55 10.65
N LEU A 130 -15.08 -21.00 9.61
CA LEU A 130 -13.72 -21.30 9.17
C LEU A 130 -12.72 -20.28 9.73
N ALA A 131 -13.14 -19.02 9.84
CA ALA A 131 -12.31 -17.97 10.43
C ALA A 131 -13.12 -16.98 11.28
N GLU A 132 -12.48 -16.44 12.31
CA GLU A 132 -12.93 -15.32 13.14
C GLU A 132 -11.97 -14.15 12.92
N ILE A 133 -12.52 -12.98 12.60
CA ILE A 133 -11.76 -11.78 12.25
C ILE A 133 -12.06 -10.71 13.29
N SER A 134 -11.02 -10.05 13.79
CA SER A 134 -11.13 -8.90 14.67
C SER A 134 -10.21 -7.76 14.23
N PHE A 135 -10.72 -6.53 14.26
CA PHE A 135 -9.88 -5.33 14.22
C PHE A 135 -10.16 -4.41 15.40
N ASP A 136 -9.09 -3.99 16.08
CA ASP A 136 -9.13 -3.05 17.19
C ASP A 136 -8.25 -1.83 16.89
N SER A 137 -8.85 -0.64 17.00
CA SER A 137 -8.12 0.63 16.85
C SER A 137 -7.25 0.85 18.07
N LEU A 138 -5.93 0.89 17.88
CA LEU A 138 -4.96 1.06 18.97
C LEU A 138 -3.96 2.16 18.61
N PRO A 139 -3.47 2.94 19.60
CA PRO A 139 -2.34 3.85 19.40
C PRO A 139 -1.11 3.12 18.83
N PRO A 140 -0.22 3.82 18.11
CA PRO A 140 0.89 3.20 17.36
C PRO A 140 1.77 2.26 18.18
N GLU A 141 2.15 2.69 19.40
CA GLU A 141 2.98 1.91 20.32
C GLU A 141 2.25 0.65 20.80
N ALA A 142 0.98 0.78 21.23
CA ALA A 142 0.19 -0.35 21.69
C ALA A 142 -0.09 -1.36 20.56
N ALA A 143 -0.30 -0.89 19.33
CA ALA A 143 -0.45 -1.73 18.15
C ALA A 143 0.84 -2.50 17.82
N ALA A 144 2.01 -1.86 17.94
CA ALA A 144 3.31 -2.50 17.75
C ALA A 144 3.58 -3.54 18.84
N SER A 145 3.32 -3.22 20.11
CA SER A 145 3.42 -4.17 21.24
C SER A 145 2.50 -5.37 21.03
N ALA A 146 1.26 -5.17 20.58
CA ALA A 146 0.34 -6.27 20.34
C ALA A 146 0.85 -7.24 19.26
N LEU A 147 1.52 -6.72 18.22
CA LEU A 147 2.14 -7.53 17.18
C LEU A 147 3.37 -8.30 17.69
N ALA A 148 4.22 -7.64 18.48
CA ALA A 148 5.41 -8.22 19.09
C ALA A 148 5.08 -9.31 20.14
N GLU A 149 4.02 -9.11 20.91
CA GLU A 149 3.57 -10.02 21.98
C GLU A 149 2.62 -11.12 21.47
N GLU A 150 2.44 -11.25 20.15
CA GLU A 150 1.58 -12.25 19.49
C GLU A 150 0.09 -12.19 19.87
N THR A 151 -0.35 -11.05 20.41
CA THR A 151 -1.78 -10.78 20.66
C THR A 151 -2.49 -10.27 19.40
N ALA A 152 -1.74 -9.80 18.40
CA ALA A 152 -2.18 -9.49 17.05
C ALA A 152 -1.37 -10.26 15.98
N ASP A 153 -1.97 -10.46 14.81
CA ASP A 153 -1.34 -11.09 13.63
C ASP A 153 -0.88 -10.07 12.60
N LEU A 154 -1.59 -8.94 12.49
CA LEU A 154 -1.31 -7.88 11.52
C LEU A 154 -1.51 -6.51 12.17
N LYS A 155 -0.66 -5.54 11.82
CA LYS A 155 -0.84 -4.12 12.16
C LYS A 155 -1.10 -3.33 10.89
N LEU A 156 -2.12 -2.47 10.88
CA LEU A 156 -2.37 -1.52 9.79
C LEU A 156 -1.98 -0.11 10.25
N GLY A 157 -1.22 0.61 9.42
CA GLY A 157 -0.72 1.93 9.80
C GLY A 157 -0.14 2.73 8.65
N PHE A 158 0.43 3.90 8.97
CA PHE A 158 1.10 4.80 8.00
C PHE A 158 2.62 4.78 8.10
N LEU A 159 3.16 4.15 9.15
CA LEU A 159 4.60 4.06 9.41
C LEU A 159 5.06 2.62 9.27
N THR A 160 6.26 2.45 8.70
CA THR A 160 6.97 1.17 8.67
C THR A 160 7.72 0.96 9.97
N ASP A 161 8.01 -0.30 10.29
CA ASP A 161 8.82 -0.69 11.43
C ASP A 161 9.85 -1.73 10.97
N ALA A 162 11.12 -1.56 11.34
CA ALA A 162 12.20 -2.44 10.91
C ALA A 162 12.09 -3.86 11.49
N ASP A 163 11.38 -4.02 12.61
CA ASP A 163 11.19 -5.32 13.25
C ASP A 163 10.14 -6.18 12.52
N PHE A 164 9.32 -5.56 11.67
CA PHE A 164 8.20 -6.21 10.98
C PHE A 164 8.33 -6.18 9.45
N ALA A 165 7.83 -7.22 8.80
CA ALA A 165 7.68 -7.21 7.36
C ALA A 165 6.55 -6.25 6.98
N SER A 166 6.86 -5.24 6.15
CA SER A 166 5.93 -4.20 5.74
C SER A 166 5.50 -4.40 4.29
N GLN A 167 4.19 -4.35 4.02
CA GLN A 167 3.63 -4.38 2.67
C GLN A 167 2.70 -3.19 2.48
N ALA A 168 2.88 -2.40 1.42
CA ALA A 168 1.91 -1.37 1.06
C ALA A 168 0.58 -2.02 0.65
N LEU A 169 -0.49 -1.69 1.36
CA LEU A 169 -1.86 -2.15 1.10
C LEU A 169 -2.57 -1.24 0.10
N ALA A 170 -2.49 0.06 0.35
CA ALA A 170 -3.12 1.11 -0.45
C ALA A 170 -2.32 2.41 -0.29
N THR A 171 -2.70 3.46 -1.00
CA THR A 171 -2.13 4.80 -0.86
C THR A 171 -3.26 5.81 -0.70
N ASP A 172 -3.10 6.77 0.20
CA ASP A 172 -3.93 7.97 0.24
C ASP A 172 -3.15 9.17 -0.34
N ALA A 173 -3.86 10.23 -0.71
CA ALA A 173 -3.25 11.50 -1.05
C ALA A 173 -3.52 12.48 0.08
N LEU A 174 -2.47 12.97 0.74
CA LEU A 174 -2.62 14.07 1.68
C LEU A 174 -2.96 15.33 0.90
N VAL A 175 -4.05 15.99 1.27
CA VAL A 175 -4.55 17.20 0.63
C VAL A 175 -4.76 18.29 1.65
N ALA A 176 -4.65 19.53 1.20
CA ALA A 176 -5.06 20.67 2.00
C ALA A 176 -6.58 20.86 1.93
N ILE A 177 -7.19 21.11 3.08
CA ILE A 177 -8.63 21.35 3.23
C ILE A 177 -8.88 22.70 3.89
N VAL A 178 -9.96 23.34 3.46
CA VAL A 178 -10.48 24.63 3.95
C VAL A 178 -12.00 24.55 4.04
N ALA A 179 -12.63 25.54 4.67
CA ALA A 179 -14.08 25.66 4.63
C ALA A 179 -14.61 25.79 3.19
N PRO A 180 -15.83 25.27 2.90
CA PRO A 180 -16.43 25.39 1.57
C PRO A 180 -16.57 26.83 1.05
N ASP A 181 -16.77 27.80 1.93
CA ASP A 181 -16.94 29.22 1.63
C ASP A 181 -15.63 30.04 1.69
N ASN A 182 -14.50 29.42 2.05
CA ASN A 182 -13.20 30.06 1.95
C ASN A 182 -12.89 30.36 0.46
N PRO A 183 -12.64 31.63 0.08
CA PRO A 183 -12.55 32.05 -1.31
C PRO A 183 -11.17 31.82 -1.94
N THR A 184 -10.18 31.36 -1.18
CA THR A 184 -8.81 31.15 -1.70
C THR A 184 -8.81 30.00 -2.73
N PRO A 185 -8.33 30.24 -3.97
CA PRO A 185 -8.47 29.28 -5.06
C PRO A 185 -7.47 28.13 -5.00
N GLU A 186 -6.24 28.40 -4.55
CA GLU A 186 -5.12 27.46 -4.49
C GLU A 186 -4.08 27.95 -3.47
N ILE A 187 -3.11 27.11 -3.13
CA ILE A 187 -1.97 27.48 -2.27
C ILE A 187 -0.72 26.71 -2.71
N SER A 188 0.42 27.38 -2.79
CA SER A 188 1.68 26.72 -3.15
C SER A 188 2.19 25.82 -2.02
N THR A 189 2.98 24.80 -2.34
CA THR A 189 3.62 23.94 -1.35
C THR A 189 4.57 24.71 -0.43
N THR A 190 5.23 25.75 -0.96
CA THR A 190 6.08 26.66 -0.18
C THR A 190 5.28 27.50 0.79
N ASP A 191 4.15 28.06 0.37
CA ASP A 191 3.26 28.84 1.23
C ASP A 191 2.61 27.97 2.28
N MET A 192 2.18 26.76 1.90
CA MET A 192 1.67 25.76 2.83
C MET A 192 2.69 25.46 3.93
N ALA A 193 3.96 25.25 3.60
CA ALA A 193 5.00 25.03 4.60
C ALA A 193 5.18 26.24 5.55
N GLN A 194 5.07 27.47 5.02
CA GLN A 194 5.11 28.70 5.84
C GLN A 194 3.89 28.83 6.76
N VAL A 195 2.71 28.44 6.30
CA VAL A 195 1.48 28.39 7.12
C VAL A 195 1.61 27.34 8.23
N LEU A 196 2.07 26.13 7.89
CA LEU A 196 2.23 25.04 8.86
C LEU A 196 3.27 25.36 9.94
N SER A 197 4.31 26.13 9.60
CA SER A 197 5.32 26.60 10.56
C SER A 197 4.90 27.87 11.32
N GLY A 198 3.81 28.51 10.93
CA GLY A 198 3.30 29.75 11.53
C GLY A 198 4.09 31.01 11.14
N ALA A 199 4.95 30.90 10.12
CA ALA A 199 5.63 32.05 9.52
C ALA A 199 4.66 32.96 8.76
N VAL A 200 3.62 32.37 8.18
CA VAL A 200 2.47 33.07 7.59
C VAL A 200 1.25 32.84 8.47
N GLN A 201 0.53 33.92 8.78
CA GLN A 201 -0.63 33.88 9.68
C GLN A 201 -1.86 34.58 9.09
N ASN A 202 -1.76 35.18 7.91
CA ASN A 202 -2.87 35.83 7.23
C ASN A 202 -3.01 35.33 5.78
N TRP A 203 -4.25 35.05 5.37
CA TRP A 203 -4.58 34.59 4.02
C TRP A 203 -4.15 35.57 2.92
N ALA A 204 -4.09 36.88 3.20
CA ALA A 204 -3.61 37.89 2.25
C ALA A 204 -2.15 37.71 1.84
N GLU A 205 -1.34 37.04 2.67
CA GLU A 205 0.06 36.76 2.37
C GLU A 205 0.23 35.64 1.33
N VAL A 206 -0.82 34.84 1.11
CA VAL A 206 -0.81 33.64 0.22
C VAL A 206 -1.89 33.72 -0.86
N GLY A 207 -2.28 34.95 -1.23
CA GLY A 207 -3.23 35.20 -2.33
C GLY A 207 -4.71 35.09 -1.96
N GLY A 208 -5.04 34.92 -0.69
CA GLY A 208 -6.40 34.96 -0.16
C GLY A 208 -6.85 36.37 0.29
N PRO A 209 -8.03 36.48 0.92
CA PRO A 209 -8.50 37.74 1.52
C PRO A 209 -7.72 38.09 2.79
N ASP A 210 -7.83 39.34 3.25
CA ASP A 210 -7.30 39.78 4.55
C ASP A 210 -8.09 39.16 5.70
N MET A 211 -7.67 37.96 6.12
CA MET A 211 -8.29 37.15 7.16
C MET A 211 -7.20 36.37 7.90
N PRO A 212 -7.30 36.19 9.23
CA PRO A 212 -6.37 35.35 9.95
C PRO A 212 -6.45 33.90 9.46
N ILE A 213 -5.35 33.15 9.59
CA ILE A 213 -5.30 31.71 9.35
C ILE A 213 -5.44 30.99 10.69
N VAL A 214 -6.34 30.02 10.75
CA VAL A 214 -6.49 29.11 11.90
C VAL A 214 -6.01 27.72 11.50
N LEU A 215 -4.88 27.29 12.05
CA LEU A 215 -4.36 25.96 11.75
C LEU A 215 -5.15 24.89 12.53
N HIS A 216 -5.61 23.86 11.83
CA HIS A 216 -6.20 22.66 12.41
C HIS A 216 -5.30 21.46 12.11
N ALA A 217 -5.18 20.54 13.07
CA ALA A 217 -4.35 19.35 12.94
C ALA A 217 -4.96 18.16 13.69
N LEU A 218 -4.49 16.95 13.37
CA LEU A 218 -4.77 15.79 14.20
C LEU A 218 -3.94 15.88 15.49
N GLN A 219 -4.37 15.16 16.52
CA GLN A 219 -3.57 14.99 17.73
C GLN A 219 -2.20 14.35 17.42
N PRO A 220 -1.10 14.79 18.07
CA PRO A 220 0.25 14.30 17.77
C PRO A 220 0.45 12.79 17.88
N GLU A 221 -0.35 12.12 18.72
CA GLU A 221 -0.36 10.68 18.94
C GLU A 221 -1.06 9.87 17.83
N VAL A 222 -1.81 10.52 16.93
CA VAL A 222 -2.44 9.87 15.79
C VAL A 222 -1.37 9.55 14.75
N GLU A 223 -1.31 8.30 14.26
CA GLU A 223 -0.20 7.86 13.41
C GLU A 223 -0.13 8.65 12.10
N MET A 224 -1.29 9.03 11.55
CA MET A 224 -1.33 9.91 10.37
C MET A 224 -0.64 11.26 10.65
N GLN A 225 -0.82 11.83 11.84
CA GLN A 225 -0.19 13.10 12.21
C GLN A 225 1.34 12.96 12.30
N MET A 226 1.81 11.84 12.83
CA MET A 226 3.23 11.50 12.86
C MET A 226 3.79 11.35 11.45
N ALA A 227 3.05 10.69 10.55
CA ALA A 227 3.45 10.53 9.15
C ALA A 227 3.47 11.86 8.38
N ILE A 228 2.47 12.74 8.61
CA ILE A 228 2.44 14.10 8.05
C ILE A 228 3.67 14.90 8.54
N ALA A 229 3.94 14.89 9.85
CA ALA A 229 5.07 15.60 10.44
C ALA A 229 6.42 15.09 9.91
N SER A 230 6.59 13.77 9.80
CA SER A 230 7.79 13.14 9.24
C SER A 230 8.02 13.52 7.78
N ARG A 231 6.95 13.73 7.01
CA ARG A 231 7.05 14.02 5.56
C ARG A 231 7.24 15.51 5.27
N LEU A 232 6.55 16.38 6.00
CA LEU A 232 6.55 17.83 5.74
C LEU A 232 7.66 18.59 6.45
N GLY A 233 8.32 17.99 7.45
CA GLY A 233 9.53 18.53 8.05
C GLY A 233 9.37 19.96 8.60
N ALA A 234 8.64 20.13 9.69
CA ALA A 234 8.65 21.34 10.50
C ALA A 234 7.99 21.06 11.86
N PRO A 235 8.35 21.76 12.95
CA PRO A 235 7.44 21.86 14.07
C PRO A 235 6.16 22.55 13.57
N MET A 236 5.02 21.91 13.77
CA MET A 236 3.74 22.57 13.47
C MET A 236 3.52 23.73 14.44
N ALA A 237 3.05 24.84 13.90
CA ALA A 237 2.55 25.96 14.70
C ALA A 237 1.40 25.49 15.60
N THR A 238 1.03 26.33 16.56
CA THR A 238 -0.12 26.05 17.43
C THR A 238 -1.36 25.85 16.57
N ALA A 239 -1.98 24.68 16.72
CA ALA A 239 -3.14 24.26 15.96
C ALA A 239 -4.29 23.85 16.89
N THR A 240 -5.52 23.96 16.39
CA THR A 240 -6.68 23.30 17.00
C THR A 240 -6.59 21.81 16.71
N LEU A 241 -6.46 20.99 17.76
CA LEU A 241 -6.21 19.55 17.66
C LEU A 241 -7.52 18.74 17.63
N HIS A 242 -7.55 17.71 16.79
CA HIS A 242 -8.71 16.84 16.59
C HIS A 242 -8.34 15.36 16.78
N PRO A 243 -9.24 14.54 17.35
CA PRO A 243 -8.94 13.14 17.66
C PRO A 243 -8.89 12.24 16.41
N ASP A 244 -9.59 12.62 15.34
CA ASP A 244 -9.66 11.85 14.10
C ASP A 244 -9.92 12.75 12.88
N GLN A 245 -9.81 12.16 11.69
CA GLN A 245 -9.96 12.88 10.41
C GLN A 245 -11.38 13.42 10.20
N THR A 246 -12.39 12.74 10.71
CA THR A 246 -13.79 13.18 10.60
C THR A 246 -14.01 14.45 11.41
N ALA A 247 -13.58 14.44 12.67
CA ALA A 247 -13.65 15.62 13.55
C ALA A 247 -12.85 16.79 12.98
N LEU A 248 -11.67 16.52 12.41
CA LEU A 248 -10.85 17.52 11.72
C LEU A 248 -11.60 18.16 10.55
N ALA A 249 -12.14 17.35 9.63
CA ALA A 249 -12.86 17.82 8.45
C ALA A 249 -14.12 18.61 8.82
N GLU A 250 -14.90 18.15 9.81
CA GLU A 250 -16.08 18.86 10.31
C GLU A 250 -15.75 20.19 11.00
N ALA A 251 -14.63 20.27 11.69
CA ALA A 251 -14.16 21.51 12.31
C ALA A 251 -13.70 22.51 11.25
N VAL A 252 -12.87 22.07 10.29
CA VAL A 252 -12.40 22.92 9.18
C VAL A 252 -13.56 23.42 8.33
N ALA A 253 -14.56 22.58 8.06
CA ALA A 253 -15.72 22.98 7.27
C ALA A 253 -16.58 24.09 7.91
N ARG A 254 -16.51 24.26 9.24
CA ARG A 254 -17.30 25.24 9.99
C ARG A 254 -16.56 26.55 10.25
N ASP A 255 -15.25 26.60 9.99
CA ASP A 255 -14.41 27.76 10.24
C ASP A 255 -13.86 28.30 8.92
N PRO A 256 -14.39 29.43 8.40
CA PRO A 256 -13.92 30.05 7.16
C PRO A 256 -12.43 30.40 7.14
N PHE A 257 -11.81 30.50 8.31
CA PHE A 257 -10.39 30.84 8.47
C PHE A 257 -9.50 29.61 8.58
N ALA A 258 -10.09 28.42 8.70
CA ALA A 258 -9.37 27.19 8.97
C ALA A 258 -8.65 26.62 7.74
N ILE A 259 -7.49 26.03 8.00
CA ILE A 259 -6.75 25.21 7.06
C ILE A 259 -6.19 23.97 7.77
N ALA A 260 -6.19 22.83 7.10
CA ALA A 260 -5.55 21.61 7.58
C ALA A 260 -5.01 20.75 6.43
N ILE A 261 -4.15 19.79 6.76
CA ILE A 261 -3.76 18.70 5.86
C ILE A 261 -4.34 17.39 6.38
N THR A 262 -4.99 16.62 5.51
CA THR A 262 -5.54 15.30 5.85
C THR A 262 -5.61 14.38 4.64
N GLY A 263 -5.99 13.12 4.84
CA GLY A 263 -6.19 12.15 3.76
C GLY A 263 -7.38 12.48 2.86
N ARG A 264 -7.20 12.35 1.54
CA ARG A 264 -8.25 12.62 0.53
C ARG A 264 -9.50 11.79 0.76
N ALA A 265 -9.37 10.59 1.32
CA ALA A 265 -10.50 9.70 1.61
C ALA A 265 -11.50 10.27 2.64
N SER A 266 -11.09 11.23 3.49
CA SER A 266 -11.87 11.69 4.65
C SER A 266 -12.03 13.22 4.72
N ILE A 267 -12.20 13.91 3.59
CA ILE A 267 -12.22 15.38 3.57
C ILE A 267 -13.60 16.01 3.80
N LEU A 268 -14.69 15.25 3.62
CA LEU A 268 -16.03 15.82 3.71
C LEU A 268 -16.41 16.11 5.17
N PRO A 269 -17.09 17.23 5.47
CA PRO A 269 -17.72 18.17 4.53
C PRO A 269 -16.82 19.36 4.09
N ALA A 270 -15.53 19.36 4.43
CA ALA A 270 -14.60 20.41 4.01
C ALA A 270 -14.33 20.35 2.49
N ARG A 271 -13.77 21.44 1.96
CA ARG A 271 -13.38 21.55 0.55
C ARG A 271 -11.87 21.40 0.43
N ARG A 272 -11.42 20.58 -0.53
CA ARG A 272 -10.02 20.56 -0.94
C ARG A 272 -9.62 21.88 -1.58
N ILE A 273 -8.50 22.47 -1.15
CA ILE A 273 -7.81 23.53 -1.87
C ILE A 273 -6.70 22.92 -2.75
N PRO A 274 -6.67 23.20 -4.06
CA PRO A 274 -5.58 22.82 -4.95
C PRO A 274 -4.22 23.23 -4.41
N LEU A 275 -3.24 22.34 -4.54
CA LEU A 275 -1.84 22.65 -4.28
C LEU A 275 -1.14 22.96 -5.59
N THR A 276 -0.23 23.92 -5.56
CA THR A 276 0.71 24.18 -6.66
C THR A 276 2.14 24.03 -6.19
N ASP A 277 3.06 23.81 -7.12
CA ASP A 277 4.48 23.98 -6.86
C ASP A 277 4.85 25.48 -6.79
N SER A 278 6.10 25.79 -6.48
CA SER A 278 6.60 27.18 -6.32
C SER A 278 6.42 28.07 -7.55
N CYS A 279 6.40 27.48 -8.74
CA CYS A 279 6.21 28.16 -10.03
C CYS A 279 4.74 28.19 -10.51
N GLY A 280 3.79 27.72 -9.70
CA GLY A 280 2.37 27.64 -10.07
C GLY A 280 1.98 26.34 -10.80
N PHE A 281 2.87 25.36 -10.92
CA PHE A 281 2.54 24.06 -11.52
C PHE A 281 1.46 23.35 -10.67
N PRO A 282 0.30 22.96 -11.22
CA PRO A 282 -0.76 22.34 -10.42
C PRO A 282 -0.38 20.93 -9.98
N LEU A 283 -0.43 20.68 -8.67
CA LEU A 283 -0.19 19.37 -8.06
C LEU A 283 -1.53 18.68 -7.79
N LEU A 284 -2.00 17.92 -8.78
CA LEU A 284 -3.30 17.27 -8.74
C LEU A 284 -3.19 15.85 -8.16
N PRO A 285 -3.93 15.50 -7.10
CA PRO A 285 -3.94 14.14 -6.54
C PRO A 285 -4.86 13.21 -7.34
N SER A 286 -4.64 13.11 -8.65
CA SER A 286 -5.33 12.15 -9.51
C SER A 286 -4.90 10.72 -9.16
N THR A 287 -5.73 9.72 -9.47
CA THR A 287 -5.36 8.32 -9.21
C THR A 287 -4.05 7.94 -9.90
N LEU A 288 -3.85 8.36 -11.16
CA LEU A 288 -2.59 8.11 -11.87
C LEU A 288 -1.41 8.80 -11.15
N ALA A 289 -1.55 10.08 -10.79
CA ALA A 289 -0.48 10.86 -10.18
C ALA A 289 -0.06 10.31 -8.81
N VAL A 290 -1.01 9.78 -8.03
CA VAL A 290 -0.72 9.14 -6.74
C VAL A 290 0.00 7.80 -6.96
N LYS A 291 -0.48 6.96 -7.89
CA LYS A 291 0.15 5.67 -8.21
C LYS A 291 1.56 5.82 -8.81
N ALA A 292 1.77 6.85 -9.62
CA ALA A 292 3.05 7.17 -10.25
C ALA A 292 4.00 7.94 -9.32
N GLU A 293 3.58 8.25 -8.09
CA GLU A 293 4.30 9.14 -7.17
C GLU A 293 4.64 10.51 -7.80
N ASP A 294 3.83 10.97 -8.74
CA ASP A 294 3.91 12.32 -9.31
C ASP A 294 3.34 13.36 -8.34
N TYR A 295 2.40 12.93 -7.49
CA TYR A 295 1.87 13.74 -6.40
C TYR A 295 2.76 13.60 -5.16
N PRO A 296 3.43 14.68 -4.71
CA PRO A 296 4.49 14.59 -3.70
C PRO A 296 3.98 14.22 -2.29
N LEU A 297 2.69 14.40 -2.04
CA LEU A 297 2.06 14.11 -0.75
C LEU A 297 1.26 12.81 -0.76
N SER A 298 1.74 11.81 -1.52
CA SER A 298 1.22 10.45 -1.48
C SER A 298 1.61 9.76 -0.16
N LEU A 299 0.66 9.20 0.56
CA LEU A 299 0.84 8.58 1.87
C LEU A 299 0.43 7.10 1.83
N PRO A 300 1.39 6.16 1.80
CA PRO A 300 1.08 4.74 1.82
C PRO A 300 0.42 4.30 3.13
N VAL A 301 -0.55 3.39 3.00
CA VAL A 301 -1.12 2.60 4.11
C VAL A 301 -0.42 1.25 4.09
N TYR A 302 0.31 0.94 5.15
CA TYR A 302 1.03 -0.32 5.30
C TYR A 302 0.23 -1.33 6.09
N LEU A 303 0.38 -2.59 5.70
CA LEU A 303 0.05 -3.75 6.49
C LEU A 303 1.37 -4.39 6.95
N LEU A 304 1.60 -4.39 8.25
CA LEU A 304 2.79 -4.94 8.90
C LEU A 304 2.47 -6.33 9.44
N SER A 305 3.42 -7.24 9.27
CA SER A 305 3.33 -8.63 9.69
C SER A 305 4.59 -9.04 10.46
N PRO A 306 4.46 -9.89 11.48
CA PRO A 306 5.59 -10.34 12.27
C PRO A 306 6.45 -11.33 11.46
N GLN A 307 7.74 -11.41 11.77
CA GLN A 307 8.67 -12.37 11.16
C GLN A 307 8.49 -13.79 11.73
N ARG A 308 7.24 -14.24 11.84
CA ARG A 308 6.85 -15.59 12.27
C ARG A 308 5.84 -16.17 11.29
N ARG A 309 5.61 -17.47 11.40
CA ARG A 309 4.57 -18.13 10.60
C ARG A 309 3.18 -17.66 11.05
N LEU A 310 2.42 -17.11 10.11
CA LEU A 310 1.02 -16.75 10.30
C LEU A 310 0.09 -17.94 10.00
N PRO A 311 -1.15 -17.95 10.53
CA PRO A 311 -2.17 -18.94 10.17
C PRO A 311 -2.39 -19.02 8.66
N LEU A 312 -2.69 -20.20 8.13
CA LEU A 312 -2.86 -20.43 6.69
C LEU A 312 -3.83 -19.41 6.05
N MET A 313 -5.02 -19.22 6.64
CA MET A 313 -6.02 -18.27 6.14
C MET A 313 -5.50 -16.82 6.11
N THR A 314 -4.64 -16.43 7.07
CA THR A 314 -4.02 -15.10 7.10
C THR A 314 -3.02 -14.96 5.96
N ARG A 315 -2.22 -15.99 5.66
CA ARG A 315 -1.29 -15.98 4.51
C ARG A 315 -2.03 -15.93 3.18
N GLU A 316 -3.08 -16.75 3.03
CA GLU A 316 -3.96 -16.72 1.85
C GLU A 316 -4.62 -15.34 1.66
N PHE A 317 -5.01 -14.68 2.77
CA PHE A 317 -5.49 -13.30 2.71
C PHE A 317 -4.41 -12.33 2.23
N LEU A 318 -3.18 -12.43 2.74
CA LEU A 318 -2.05 -11.59 2.29
C LEU A 318 -1.73 -11.79 0.80
N GLU A 319 -1.79 -13.03 0.30
CA GLU A 319 -1.63 -13.35 -1.11
C GLU A 319 -2.78 -12.76 -1.95
N PHE A 320 -4.02 -12.89 -1.46
CA PHE A 320 -5.21 -12.33 -2.09
C PHE A 320 -5.11 -10.82 -2.31
N LEU A 321 -4.42 -10.08 -1.42
CA LEU A 321 -4.25 -8.62 -1.56
C LEU A 321 -3.60 -8.21 -2.89
N ARG A 322 -2.86 -9.09 -3.57
CA ARG A 322 -2.24 -8.81 -4.88
C ARG A 322 -3.19 -9.02 -6.07
N THR A 323 -4.37 -9.60 -5.84
CA THR A 323 -5.32 -9.93 -6.90
C THR A 323 -6.12 -8.71 -7.38
N PRO A 324 -6.59 -8.68 -8.65
CA PRO A 324 -7.46 -7.61 -9.14
C PRO A 324 -8.74 -7.40 -8.33
N ALA A 325 -9.26 -8.46 -7.70
CA ALA A 325 -10.43 -8.39 -6.84
C ALA A 325 -10.16 -7.57 -5.57
N ALA A 326 -9.02 -7.79 -4.91
CA ALA A 326 -8.59 -6.99 -3.77
C ALA A 326 -8.34 -5.53 -4.15
N GLN A 327 -7.67 -5.30 -5.29
CA GLN A 327 -7.38 -3.95 -5.79
C GLN A 327 -8.67 -3.16 -6.09
N SER A 328 -9.67 -3.83 -6.66
CA SER A 328 -11.00 -3.23 -6.89
C SER A 328 -11.73 -2.90 -5.58
N ALA A 329 -11.63 -3.78 -4.58
CA ALA A 329 -12.20 -3.54 -3.25
C ALA A 329 -11.53 -2.35 -2.54
N ILE A 330 -10.22 -2.16 -2.69
CA ILE A 330 -9.49 -0.99 -2.18
C ILE A 330 -9.97 0.28 -2.88
N ALA A 331 -9.98 0.31 -4.21
CA ALA A 331 -10.37 1.50 -4.97
C ALA A 331 -11.80 1.97 -4.65
N ALA A 332 -12.72 1.04 -4.37
CA ALA A 332 -14.11 1.35 -4.00
C ALA A 332 -14.25 2.12 -2.68
N THR A 333 -13.20 2.15 -1.84
CA THR A 333 -13.20 2.87 -0.56
C THR A 333 -12.68 4.30 -0.65
N GLY A 334 -12.24 4.76 -1.83
CA GLY A 334 -11.68 6.09 -2.04
C GLY A 334 -10.15 6.18 -1.88
N TYR A 335 -9.54 5.14 -1.32
CA TYR A 335 -8.09 4.93 -1.34
C TYR A 335 -7.61 4.55 -2.75
N VAL A 336 -6.34 4.82 -3.02
CA VAL A 336 -5.68 4.46 -4.27
C VAL A 336 -5.09 3.06 -4.14
N ASP A 337 -5.56 2.17 -5.00
CA ASP A 337 -5.06 0.80 -5.10
C ASP A 337 -3.67 0.76 -5.77
N ARG A 338 -3.07 -0.42 -5.85
CA ARG A 338 -1.73 -0.66 -6.42
C ARG A 338 -1.73 -1.17 -7.85
N SER A 339 -2.89 -1.52 -8.42
CA SER A 339 -2.92 -2.03 -9.80
C SER A 339 -2.40 -0.99 -10.79
N ALA A 340 -1.69 -1.45 -11.82
CA ALA A 340 -1.23 -0.55 -12.87
C ALA A 340 -2.42 0.10 -13.59
N THR A 341 -2.43 1.42 -13.64
CA THR A 341 -3.42 2.21 -14.38
C THR A 341 -2.77 2.76 -15.64
N ARG A 342 -3.52 2.72 -16.75
CA ARG A 342 -3.14 3.32 -18.03
C ARG A 342 -3.91 4.62 -18.25
N GLN A 343 -3.24 5.61 -18.82
CA GLN A 343 -3.85 6.86 -19.27
C GLN A 343 -3.31 7.22 -20.65
N PRO A 344 -4.18 7.55 -21.63
CA PRO A 344 -3.74 8.06 -22.92
C PRO A 344 -2.87 9.29 -22.72
N MET A 345 -1.72 9.33 -23.40
CA MET A 345 -0.81 10.48 -23.30
C MET A 345 -1.45 11.77 -23.83
N THR A 346 -2.42 11.65 -24.73
CA THR A 346 -3.24 12.77 -25.22
C THR A 346 -4.14 13.39 -24.15
N ALA A 347 -4.43 12.68 -23.05
CA ALA A 347 -5.19 13.21 -21.92
C ALA A 347 -4.32 14.10 -20.99
N ASP A 348 -3.00 14.12 -21.18
CA ASP A 348 -2.03 14.81 -20.33
C ASP A 348 -1.64 16.20 -20.90
N GLY A 349 -2.64 16.97 -21.33
CA GLY A 349 -2.44 18.23 -22.04
C GLY A 349 -1.71 19.29 -21.20
N LEU A 350 -1.90 19.31 -19.89
CA LEU A 350 -1.22 20.26 -19.00
C LEU A 350 0.30 20.06 -19.02
N ARG A 351 0.78 18.81 -19.00
CA ARG A 351 2.22 18.52 -19.08
C ARG A 351 2.81 18.94 -20.41
N LEU A 352 2.08 18.73 -21.51
CA LEU A 352 2.53 19.17 -22.83
C LEU A 352 2.55 20.70 -22.96
N ILE A 353 1.53 21.40 -22.46
CA ILE A 353 1.51 22.87 -22.41
C ILE A 353 2.75 23.38 -21.66
N ASN A 354 3.06 22.79 -20.51
CA ASN A 354 4.19 23.20 -19.70
C ASN A 354 5.54 22.89 -20.37
N ALA A 355 5.67 21.73 -21.03
CA ALA A 355 6.85 21.40 -21.83
C ALA A 355 7.09 22.42 -22.96
N ILE A 356 6.02 22.86 -23.64
CA ILE A 356 6.11 23.87 -24.70
C ILE A 356 6.45 25.26 -24.13
N GLN A 357 5.85 25.63 -23.01
CA GLN A 357 6.12 26.92 -22.35
C GLN A 357 7.54 27.00 -21.77
N GLY A 358 8.08 25.88 -21.30
CA GLY A 358 9.46 25.76 -20.80
C GLY A 358 10.51 25.50 -21.88
N ALA A 359 10.11 25.35 -23.15
CA ALA A 359 11.03 25.08 -24.25
C ALA A 359 12.00 26.24 -24.46
N GLY A 360 13.26 25.91 -24.79
CA GLY A 360 14.33 26.90 -24.87
C GLY A 360 15.62 26.35 -25.48
N GLU A 361 16.76 26.84 -25.01
CA GLU A 361 18.07 26.34 -25.47
C GLU A 361 18.35 24.92 -24.97
N ASP A 362 17.88 24.58 -23.76
CA ASP A 362 18.08 23.27 -23.14
C ASP A 362 17.11 22.19 -23.67
N VAL A 363 15.90 22.59 -24.07
CA VAL A 363 14.89 21.72 -24.69
C VAL A 363 14.45 22.34 -26.01
N THR A 364 14.94 21.79 -27.12
CA THR A 364 14.67 22.36 -28.45
C THR A 364 13.29 21.96 -28.97
N LEU A 365 12.80 22.67 -29.99
CA LEU A 365 11.59 22.26 -30.71
C LEU A 365 11.71 20.85 -31.30
N GLN A 366 12.90 20.45 -31.74
CA GLN A 366 13.14 19.11 -32.28
C GLN A 366 12.99 18.03 -31.20
N ASP A 367 13.43 18.31 -29.97
CA ASP A 367 13.25 17.41 -28.83
C ASP A 367 11.76 17.25 -28.49
N LEU A 368 11.00 18.34 -28.51
CA LEU A 368 9.55 18.30 -28.30
C LEU A 368 8.82 17.56 -29.42
N GLN A 369 9.21 17.73 -30.68
CA GLN A 369 8.64 16.97 -31.79
C GLN A 369 8.89 15.46 -31.61
N ARG A 370 10.12 15.06 -31.27
CA ARG A 370 10.46 13.67 -30.98
C ARG A 370 9.66 13.10 -29.81
N LEU A 371 9.42 13.91 -28.77
CA LEU A 371 8.59 13.55 -27.63
C LEU A 371 7.14 13.30 -28.08
N VAL A 372 6.54 14.27 -28.79
CA VAL A 372 5.15 14.19 -29.25
C VAL A 372 4.93 13.03 -30.22
N ASP A 373 5.88 12.76 -31.12
CA ASP A 373 5.82 11.62 -32.05
C ASP A 373 5.74 10.28 -31.31
N LEU A 374 6.40 10.16 -30.15
CA LEU A 374 6.30 8.96 -29.32
C LEU A 374 5.02 8.93 -28.47
N MET A 375 4.52 10.09 -28.05
CA MET A 375 3.27 10.22 -27.31
C MET A 375 2.04 9.92 -28.17
N ASP A 376 2.14 10.07 -29.49
CA ASP A 376 1.01 9.86 -30.40
C ASP A 376 0.50 8.41 -30.36
N GLY A 377 -0.76 8.26 -29.95
CA GLY A 377 -1.40 6.96 -29.75
C GLY A 377 -0.89 6.15 -28.54
N ALA A 378 0.08 6.66 -27.76
CA ALA A 378 0.64 5.94 -26.62
C ALA A 378 -0.20 6.11 -25.35
N ASP A 379 -0.15 5.09 -24.49
CA ASP A 379 -0.64 5.13 -23.12
C ASP A 379 0.53 5.23 -22.14
N ARG A 380 0.42 6.08 -21.12
CA ARG A 380 1.31 6.07 -19.96
C ARG A 380 0.77 5.13 -18.90
N LEU A 381 1.61 4.22 -18.40
CA LEU A 381 1.31 3.43 -17.20
C LEU A 381 1.69 4.17 -15.93
N SER A 382 0.97 3.86 -14.85
CA SER A 382 1.24 4.40 -13.51
C SER A 382 2.55 3.89 -12.91
N LEU A 383 3.13 2.82 -13.45
CA LEU A 383 4.41 2.29 -12.99
C LEU A 383 5.53 3.26 -13.36
N THR A 384 6.04 3.97 -12.36
CA THR A 384 7.14 4.93 -12.47
C THR A 384 8.30 4.46 -11.61
N PHE A 385 9.51 4.67 -12.10
CA PHE A 385 10.75 4.22 -11.45
C PHE A 385 11.61 5.42 -11.07
N ARG A 386 12.05 5.42 -9.82
CA ARG A 386 12.85 6.46 -9.17
C ARG A 386 14.07 5.84 -8.51
N PHE A 387 15.05 6.68 -8.21
CA PHE A 387 16.33 6.29 -7.61
C PHE A 387 16.51 6.99 -6.27
N GLU A 388 17.26 6.34 -5.38
CA GLU A 388 17.71 6.96 -4.13
C GLU A 388 18.59 8.18 -4.43
N ASP A 389 18.53 9.20 -3.58
CA ASP A 389 19.24 10.45 -3.83
C ASP A 389 20.76 10.24 -3.93
N GLY A 390 21.35 10.76 -5.00
CA GLY A 390 22.78 10.59 -5.30
C GLY A 390 23.20 9.16 -5.67
N SER A 391 22.26 8.26 -5.95
CA SER A 391 22.51 6.84 -6.21
C SER A 391 21.88 6.36 -7.53
N SER A 392 22.37 5.22 -8.03
CA SER A 392 21.77 4.45 -9.13
C SER A 392 20.93 3.25 -8.62
N THR A 393 20.73 3.18 -7.30
CA THR A 393 19.85 2.20 -6.66
C THR A 393 18.41 2.65 -6.77
N LEU A 394 17.53 1.74 -7.21
CA LEU A 394 16.09 1.97 -7.27
C LEU A 394 15.48 2.03 -5.86
N THR A 395 14.52 2.93 -5.68
CA THR A 395 13.78 3.02 -4.41
C THR A 395 13.01 1.74 -4.10
N ALA A 396 12.64 1.52 -2.83
CA ALA A 396 11.84 0.36 -2.43
C ALA A 396 10.54 0.23 -3.25
N THR A 397 9.78 1.32 -3.44
CA THR A 397 8.58 1.30 -4.29
C THR A 397 8.92 0.96 -5.74
N SER A 398 10.03 1.46 -6.27
CA SER A 398 10.44 1.17 -7.66
C SER A 398 10.80 -0.30 -7.85
N GLN A 399 11.34 -0.96 -6.82
CA GLN A 399 11.58 -2.41 -6.83
C GLN A 399 10.27 -3.20 -6.79
N GLU A 400 9.27 -2.77 -6.02
CA GLU A 400 7.93 -3.37 -6.05
C GLU A 400 7.26 -3.18 -7.42
N ASN A 401 7.34 -1.98 -8.00
CA ASN A 401 6.81 -1.68 -9.34
C ASN A 401 7.47 -2.56 -10.43
N LEU A 402 8.76 -2.91 -10.28
CA LEU A 402 9.45 -3.82 -11.19
C LEU A 402 8.90 -5.25 -11.09
N ALA A 403 8.65 -5.74 -9.88
CA ALA A 403 8.05 -7.06 -9.68
C ALA A 403 6.63 -7.12 -10.26
N ASP A 404 5.83 -6.07 -10.02
CA ASP A 404 4.48 -5.96 -10.59
C ASP A 404 4.54 -5.88 -12.13
N LEU A 405 5.48 -5.12 -12.71
CA LEU A 405 5.69 -5.09 -14.16
C LEU A 405 6.05 -6.46 -14.74
N ALA A 406 6.98 -7.18 -14.12
CA ALA A 406 7.39 -8.51 -14.56
C ALA A 406 6.20 -9.49 -14.63
N LEU A 407 5.32 -9.46 -13.61
CA LEU A 407 4.10 -10.27 -13.59
C LEU A 407 3.12 -9.88 -14.70
N LEU A 408 2.95 -8.57 -14.96
CA LEU A 408 2.10 -8.08 -16.04
C LEU A 408 2.61 -8.54 -17.41
N ILE A 409 3.92 -8.45 -17.66
CA ILE A 409 4.54 -8.95 -18.90
C ILE A 409 4.35 -10.46 -19.02
N ALA A 410 4.65 -11.22 -17.97
CA ALA A 410 4.51 -12.69 -17.96
C ALA A 410 3.06 -13.16 -18.19
N SER A 411 2.06 -12.38 -17.74
CA SER A 411 0.64 -12.65 -18.01
C SER A 411 0.20 -12.33 -19.45
N GLY A 412 1.08 -11.72 -20.25
CA GLY A 412 0.80 -11.30 -21.62
C GLY A 412 -0.18 -10.14 -21.70
N GLN A 413 -0.18 -9.20 -20.73
CA GLN A 413 -1.08 -8.05 -20.75
C GLN A 413 -0.81 -7.09 -21.92
N PHE A 414 0.44 -6.97 -22.36
CA PHE A 414 0.88 -5.98 -23.36
C PHE A 414 1.08 -6.57 -24.76
N ARG A 415 0.28 -7.59 -25.12
CA ARG A 415 0.35 -8.17 -26.47
C ARG A 415 -0.05 -7.13 -27.52
N ASN A 416 0.72 -7.03 -28.59
CA ASN A 416 0.56 -6.04 -29.69
C ASN A 416 0.85 -4.59 -29.28
N GLU A 417 1.60 -4.39 -28.21
CA GLU A 417 2.06 -3.09 -27.78
C GLU A 417 3.57 -3.14 -27.58
N ARG A 418 4.27 -2.11 -28.06
CA ARG A 418 5.68 -1.91 -27.79
C ARG A 418 5.83 -1.12 -26.49
N MET A 419 6.45 -1.72 -25.50
CA MET A 419 6.79 -1.05 -24.24
C MET A 419 8.00 -0.14 -24.44
N VAL A 420 7.96 1.05 -23.83
CA VAL A 420 9.05 2.02 -23.85
C VAL A 420 9.30 2.56 -22.45
N LEU A 421 10.54 2.45 -21.97
CA LEU A 421 11.02 3.14 -20.78
C LEU A 421 11.55 4.51 -21.20
N ALA A 422 10.80 5.56 -20.84
CA ALA A 422 11.13 6.95 -21.13
C ALA A 422 11.78 7.60 -19.89
N GLY A 423 13.07 7.89 -19.98
CA GLY A 423 13.82 8.55 -18.91
C GLY A 423 13.75 10.08 -18.99
N PHE A 424 13.69 10.71 -17.81
CA PHE A 424 13.69 12.15 -17.61
C PHE A 424 14.71 12.58 -16.53
N SER A 425 15.10 13.86 -16.57
CA SER A 425 15.97 14.52 -15.61
C SER A 425 15.33 15.81 -15.08
N ASP A 426 15.91 16.35 -14.01
CA ASP A 426 15.71 17.75 -13.65
C ASP A 426 16.57 18.65 -14.55
N GLY A 427 16.33 19.97 -14.47
CA GLY A 427 17.09 21.02 -15.15
C GLY A 427 18.39 21.41 -14.48
N SER A 428 18.93 20.58 -13.58
CA SER A 428 20.21 20.86 -12.94
C SER A 428 21.37 20.39 -13.81
N GLY A 429 22.08 21.31 -14.44
CA GLY A 429 23.30 21.00 -15.20
C GLY A 429 23.16 21.29 -16.69
N ALA A 430 24.02 20.69 -17.50
CA ALA A 430 23.99 20.90 -18.95
C ALA A 430 22.99 19.95 -19.62
N ALA A 431 22.14 20.46 -20.51
CA ALA A 431 21.10 19.69 -21.21
C ALA A 431 21.59 18.37 -21.84
N ALA A 432 22.77 18.39 -22.47
CA ALA A 432 23.36 17.18 -23.06
C ALA A 432 23.72 16.10 -22.03
N ALA A 433 24.20 16.51 -20.84
CA ALA A 433 24.48 15.59 -19.75
C ALA A 433 23.18 15.04 -19.15
N ASN A 434 22.18 15.90 -19.00
CA ASN A 434 20.84 15.55 -18.54
C ASN A 434 20.14 14.54 -19.45
N LEU A 435 20.24 14.73 -20.76
CA LEU A 435 19.78 13.76 -21.75
C LEU A 435 20.50 12.41 -21.60
N ALA A 436 21.83 12.40 -21.49
CA ALA A 436 22.60 11.16 -21.31
C ALA A 436 22.21 10.42 -20.02
N LEU A 437 22.07 11.14 -18.90
CA LEU A 437 21.63 10.59 -17.62
C LEU A 437 20.22 10.00 -17.70
N SER A 438 19.32 10.65 -18.44
CA SER A 438 17.96 10.16 -18.63
C SER A 438 17.94 8.80 -19.37
N VAL A 439 18.77 8.63 -20.39
CA VAL A 439 18.95 7.34 -21.11
C VAL A 439 19.57 6.29 -20.21
N GLU A 440 20.61 6.65 -19.44
CA GLU A 440 21.29 5.73 -18.53
C GLU A 440 20.33 5.17 -17.46
N ARG A 441 19.49 6.04 -16.88
CA ARG A 441 18.45 5.63 -15.90
C ARG A 441 17.45 4.67 -16.52
N ALA A 442 16.97 4.93 -17.74
CA ALA A 442 16.06 4.02 -18.44
C ALA A 442 16.73 2.65 -18.70
N ALA A 443 18.00 2.63 -19.12
CA ALA A 443 18.77 1.41 -19.27
C ALA A 443 18.93 0.64 -17.95
N ARG A 444 19.12 1.34 -16.83
CA ARG A 444 19.24 0.73 -15.51
C ARG A 444 17.96 0.04 -15.07
N VAL A 445 16.81 0.64 -15.34
CA VAL A 445 15.50 0.02 -15.09
C VAL A 445 15.32 -1.24 -15.94
N ALA A 446 15.65 -1.20 -17.23
CA ALA A 446 15.57 -2.37 -18.12
C ALA A 446 16.47 -3.53 -17.64
N GLN A 447 17.69 -3.23 -17.19
CA GLN A 447 18.59 -4.22 -16.60
C GLN A 447 18.02 -4.82 -15.32
N ALA A 448 17.45 -3.99 -14.44
CA ALA A 448 16.84 -4.44 -13.21
C ALA A 448 15.62 -5.34 -13.47
N LEU A 449 14.80 -5.00 -14.47
CA LEU A 449 13.68 -5.85 -14.91
C LEU A 449 14.17 -7.21 -15.42
N THR A 450 15.21 -7.21 -16.25
CA THR A 450 15.82 -8.46 -16.77
C THR A 450 16.36 -9.33 -15.63
N ALA A 451 16.97 -8.72 -14.61
CA ALA A 451 17.47 -9.44 -13.44
C ALA A 451 16.34 -9.98 -12.55
N ALA A 452 15.24 -9.23 -12.41
CA ALA A 452 14.07 -9.64 -11.62
C ALA A 452 13.26 -10.75 -12.31
N ALA A 453 13.31 -10.85 -13.64
CA ALA A 453 12.52 -11.78 -14.43
C ALA A 453 13.36 -12.38 -15.58
N PRO A 454 14.31 -13.27 -15.26
CA PRO A 454 15.26 -13.84 -16.23
C PRO A 454 14.60 -14.74 -17.29
N ASP A 455 13.38 -15.20 -17.03
CA ASP A 455 12.61 -16.06 -17.93
C ASP A 455 11.79 -15.29 -18.98
N LEU A 456 11.78 -13.95 -18.93
CA LEU A 456 11.11 -13.13 -19.93
C LEU A 456 11.86 -13.18 -21.26
N ASP A 457 11.11 -13.27 -22.36
CA ASP A 457 11.66 -13.21 -23.71
C ASP A 457 12.31 -11.84 -23.94
N PRO A 458 13.59 -11.76 -24.38
CA PRO A 458 14.25 -10.50 -24.69
C PRO A 458 13.48 -9.60 -25.67
N GLU A 459 12.68 -10.18 -26.59
CA GLU A 459 11.85 -9.40 -27.52
C GLU A 459 10.67 -8.69 -26.83
N THR A 460 10.29 -9.16 -25.64
CA THR A 460 9.25 -8.54 -24.80
C THR A 460 9.80 -7.49 -23.85
N LEU A 461 11.11 -7.23 -23.83
CA LEU A 461 11.68 -6.19 -22.97
C LEU A 461 11.37 -4.78 -23.51
N PRO A 462 11.14 -3.79 -22.63
CA PRO A 462 10.90 -2.42 -23.06
C PRO A 462 12.08 -1.83 -23.83
N ALA A 463 11.80 -1.13 -24.93
CA ALA A 463 12.78 -0.25 -25.56
C ALA A 463 13.11 0.91 -24.61
N ILE A 464 14.32 1.47 -24.70
CA ILE A 464 14.75 2.59 -23.86
C ILE A 464 14.84 3.88 -24.68
N THR A 465 14.47 5.00 -24.07
CA THR A 465 14.68 6.34 -24.64
C THR A 465 14.87 7.37 -23.53
N GLY A 466 15.47 8.50 -23.87
CA GLY A 466 15.68 9.62 -22.95
C GLY A 466 15.18 10.93 -23.53
N PHE A 467 14.64 11.77 -22.66
CA PHE A 467 14.11 13.08 -23.02
C PHE A 467 14.73 14.22 -22.23
N GLY A 468 15.69 13.93 -21.34
CA GLY A 468 16.26 14.93 -20.45
C GLY A 468 15.14 15.67 -19.71
N GLU A 469 15.08 16.98 -19.94
CA GLU A 469 14.18 17.92 -19.25
C GLU A 469 12.83 18.13 -19.96
N ALA A 470 12.61 17.50 -21.13
CA ALA A 470 11.57 17.90 -22.08
C ALA A 470 10.09 17.70 -21.66
N LEU A 471 9.81 17.20 -20.44
CA LEU A 471 8.45 17.00 -19.94
C LEU A 471 8.43 17.06 -18.40
N PRO A 472 8.59 18.25 -17.80
CA PRO A 472 8.67 18.41 -16.34
C PRO A 472 7.32 18.10 -15.67
N MET A 473 7.40 17.51 -14.47
CA MET A 473 6.26 17.23 -13.57
C MET A 473 6.09 18.30 -12.50
N ALA A 474 7.15 19.05 -12.25
CA ALA A 474 7.27 20.04 -11.20
C ALA A 474 8.41 20.99 -11.58
N CYS A 475 8.61 22.04 -10.80
CA CYS A 475 9.68 23.00 -11.01
C CYS A 475 10.94 22.60 -10.25
N ASP A 476 12.10 22.89 -10.84
CA ASP A 476 13.39 22.47 -10.30
C ASP A 476 13.92 23.34 -9.15
N GLU A 477 13.12 24.30 -8.68
CA GLU A 477 13.47 25.19 -7.58
C GLU A 477 13.55 24.44 -6.25
N THR A 478 12.66 23.46 -6.04
CA THR A 478 12.59 22.68 -4.81
C THR A 478 13.25 21.31 -4.95
N ALA A 479 13.74 20.74 -3.85
CA ALA A 479 14.30 19.39 -3.87
C ALA A 479 13.26 18.33 -4.29
N ILE A 480 12.01 18.51 -3.84
CA ILE A 480 10.87 17.67 -4.20
C ILE A 480 10.59 17.77 -5.71
N GLY A 481 10.52 18.98 -6.26
CA GLY A 481 10.24 19.16 -7.69
C GLY A 481 11.32 18.56 -8.58
N ARG A 482 12.60 18.74 -8.23
CA ARG A 482 13.72 18.06 -8.91
C ARG A 482 13.60 16.53 -8.82
N GLN A 483 13.26 16.00 -7.64
CA GLN A 483 13.06 14.55 -7.47
C GLN A 483 11.89 14.02 -8.32
N LEU A 484 10.80 14.79 -8.45
CA LEU A 484 9.69 14.46 -9.34
C LEU A 484 10.14 14.38 -10.80
N ASN A 485 11.01 15.30 -11.24
CA ASN A 485 11.55 15.34 -12.59
C ASN A 485 12.55 14.21 -12.89
N ARG A 486 13.33 13.76 -11.89
CA ARG A 486 14.22 12.59 -12.01
C ARG A 486 13.45 11.26 -11.94
N ARG A 487 12.93 10.81 -13.08
CA ARG A 487 12.10 9.58 -13.18
C ARG A 487 12.29 8.82 -14.48
N VAL A 488 11.84 7.57 -14.48
CA VAL A 488 11.63 6.77 -15.70
C VAL A 488 10.17 6.35 -15.72
N GLU A 489 9.49 6.64 -16.82
CA GLU A 489 8.09 6.25 -17.06
C GLU A 489 8.01 5.05 -17.99
N LEU A 490 6.95 4.24 -17.85
CA LEU A 490 6.62 3.17 -18.78
C LEU A 490 5.48 3.58 -19.70
N TRP A 491 5.73 3.60 -21.01
CA TRP A 491 4.76 3.92 -22.04
C TRP A 491 4.48 2.71 -22.91
N LEU A 492 3.21 2.54 -23.29
CA LEU A 492 2.74 1.51 -24.21
C LEU A 492 2.42 2.18 -25.54
N VAL A 493 3.16 1.82 -26.58
CA VAL A 493 2.93 2.31 -27.93
C VAL A 493 2.24 1.21 -28.73
N PRO A 494 1.08 1.46 -29.35
CA PRO A 494 0.43 0.46 -30.19
C PRO A 494 1.38 -0.04 -31.29
N ASP A 495 1.54 -1.36 -31.39
CA ASP A 495 2.29 -1.97 -32.47
C ASP A 495 1.31 -2.28 -33.62
N PHE A 496 1.11 -1.30 -34.50
CA PHE A 496 0.38 -1.51 -35.75
C PHE A 496 1.24 -2.26 -36.78
N THR A 497 1.76 -3.43 -36.44
CA THR A 497 2.27 -4.34 -37.47
C THR A 497 1.08 -4.76 -38.33
N ALA A 498 0.99 -4.20 -39.53
CA ALA A 498 -0.05 -4.53 -40.50
C ALA A 498 -0.07 -6.06 -40.70
N PRO A 499 -1.25 -6.71 -40.74
CA PRO A 499 -1.32 -8.13 -41.04
C PRO A 499 -0.60 -8.40 -42.37
N PRO A 500 0.17 -9.49 -42.50
CA PRO A 500 0.92 -9.76 -43.71
C PRO A 500 -0.06 -9.72 -44.88
N ALA A 501 0.29 -8.93 -45.90
CA ALA A 501 -0.52 -8.79 -47.10
C ALA A 501 -0.87 -10.20 -47.60
N THR A 502 -2.15 -10.57 -47.47
CA THR A 502 -2.63 -11.81 -48.05
C THR A 502 -2.37 -11.69 -49.54
N SER A 503 -1.47 -12.52 -50.04
CA SER A 503 -1.19 -12.67 -51.45
C SER A 503 -2.49 -13.10 -52.14
N GLN A 504 -3.26 -12.12 -52.62
CA GLN A 504 -4.32 -12.38 -53.56
C GLN A 504 -3.68 -12.91 -54.83
N THR A 505 -3.82 -14.21 -55.05
CA THR A 505 -3.62 -14.82 -56.35
C THR A 505 -4.93 -15.49 -56.73
N PRO A 506 -5.64 -15.02 -57.77
CA PRO A 506 -6.50 -15.90 -58.55
C PRO A 506 -5.68 -16.80 -59.47
#